data_AF-V2YCL1-F1
#
_entry.id   AF-V2YCL1-F1
#
_cell.length_a   1.000
_cell.length_b   1.000
_cell.length_c   1.000
_cell.angle_alpha   90.00
_cell.angle_beta   90.00
_cell.angle_gamma   90.00
#
_symmetry.space_group_name_H-M   'P 1'
#
loop_
_entity.id
_entity.type
_entity.pdbx_description
1 polymer ?
#
loop_
_entity_poly.entity_id
_entity_poly.type
_entity_poly.pdbx_seq_one_letter_code
_entity_poly.pdbx_strand_id
1 'polypeptide(L)'
;MLKQLEQGKADLVITKDLSRLGRDMREASYYAGQFFPEHGIQYIAIADNFDTEHDNIMVPFLFAMNEVYLRDGSRKVKDVLRSKREGGQYCACPPCGYRKDRENRHRLAPDKATAPIVERIFRRAAAGGSSRKIALDLNADGVIPPLVDETLFRRAQESLSQGGQGYNHMWKSIFGGAGGVC
;
A
#
# COMPACT_ATOMS: atom_id res chain seq x y z
N MET A 1 -22.00 -0.62 11.87
CA MET A 1 -22.90 0.31 11.16
C MET A 1 -23.97 -0.45 10.39
N LEU A 2 -23.75 -0.90 9.14
CA LEU A 2 -24.82 -1.50 8.29
C LEU A 2 -25.64 -2.60 9.00
N LYS A 3 -24.99 -3.59 9.61
CA LYS A 3 -25.69 -4.63 10.39
C LYS A 3 -26.54 -4.11 11.57
N GLN A 4 -26.20 -2.97 12.15
CA GLN A 4 -26.97 -2.35 13.24
C GLN A 4 -28.15 -1.55 12.70
N LEU A 5 -27.97 -0.92 11.53
CA LEU A 5 -29.02 -0.23 10.78
C LEU A 5 -30.09 -1.22 10.28
N GLU A 6 -29.67 -2.35 9.71
CA GLU A 6 -30.56 -3.45 9.29
C GLU A 6 -31.34 -4.07 10.45
N GLN A 7 -30.79 -4.02 11.67
CA GLN A 7 -31.43 -4.52 12.89
C GLN A 7 -32.34 -3.46 13.56
N GLY A 8 -32.48 -2.26 12.99
CA GLY A 8 -33.26 -1.16 13.58
C GLY A 8 -32.72 -0.68 14.93
N LYS A 9 -31.42 -0.85 15.19
CA LYS A 9 -30.78 -0.41 16.44
C LYS A 9 -30.27 1.03 16.38
N ALA A 10 -30.30 1.64 15.20
CA ALA A 10 -29.85 3.00 14.96
C ALA A 10 -30.58 3.57 13.74
N ASP A 11 -31.04 4.81 13.87
CA ASP A 11 -31.87 5.49 12.87
C ASP A 11 -31.19 6.74 12.29
N LEU A 12 -29.94 7.01 12.71
CA LEU A 12 -29.19 8.20 12.32
C LEU A 12 -27.73 7.85 12.02
N VAL A 13 -27.24 8.28 10.87
CA VAL A 13 -25.84 8.16 10.45
C VAL A 13 -25.28 9.55 10.21
N ILE A 14 -24.24 9.92 10.97
CA ILE A 14 -23.55 11.21 10.81
C ILE A 14 -22.13 10.95 10.31
N THR A 15 -21.75 11.63 9.23
CA THR A 15 -20.39 11.62 8.70
C THR A 15 -19.85 13.04 8.59
N LYS A 16 -18.51 13.13 8.52
CA LYS A 16 -17.85 14.41 8.23
C LYS A 16 -18.21 14.90 6.83
N ASP A 17 -18.07 14.04 5.84
CA ASP A 17 -18.22 14.34 4.42
C ASP A 17 -18.76 13.09 3.68
N LEU A 18 -19.40 13.28 2.52
CA LEU A 18 -20.00 12.22 1.70
C LEU A 18 -19.00 11.10 1.36
N SER A 19 -17.71 11.43 1.32
CA SER A 19 -16.63 10.47 1.05
C SER A 19 -16.46 9.38 2.11
N ARG A 20 -17.07 9.53 3.29
CA ARG A 20 -16.98 8.58 4.40
C ARG A 20 -18.02 7.48 4.37
N LEU A 21 -19.05 7.64 3.54
CA LEU A 21 -20.12 6.66 3.44
C LEU A 21 -19.65 5.38 2.72
N GLY A 22 -18.82 5.52 1.69
CA GLY A 22 -18.32 4.39 0.90
C GLY A 22 -17.09 4.74 0.07
N ARG A 23 -16.34 3.71 -0.34
CA ARG A 23 -15.20 3.87 -1.26
C ARG A 23 -15.64 4.05 -2.71
N ASP A 24 -16.75 3.40 -3.08
CA ASP A 24 -17.41 3.60 -4.38
C ASP A 24 -18.53 4.64 -4.20
N MET A 25 -18.37 5.79 -4.86
CA MET A 25 -19.36 6.89 -4.79
C MET A 25 -20.70 6.50 -5.39
N ARG A 26 -20.73 5.53 -6.32
CA ARG A 26 -21.98 5.00 -6.89
C ARG A 26 -22.75 4.21 -5.84
N GLU A 27 -22.07 3.35 -5.07
CA GLU A 27 -22.71 2.60 -3.98
C GLU A 27 -23.12 3.55 -2.85
N ALA A 28 -22.26 4.51 -2.50
CA ALA A 28 -22.58 5.52 -1.50
C ALA A 28 -23.83 6.34 -1.89
N SER A 29 -23.98 6.69 -3.17
CA SER A 29 -25.17 7.37 -3.68
C SER A 29 -26.43 6.50 -3.57
N TYR A 30 -26.34 5.19 -3.79
CA TYR A 30 -27.46 4.26 -3.61
C TYR A 30 -27.88 4.19 -2.13
N TYR A 31 -26.90 4.08 -1.22
CA TYR A 31 -27.20 4.03 0.21
C TYR A 31 -27.84 5.32 0.72
N ALA A 32 -27.30 6.47 0.33
CA ALA A 32 -27.80 7.78 0.76
C ALA A 32 -29.18 8.12 0.16
N GLY A 33 -29.43 7.73 -1.10
CA GLY A 33 -30.63 8.16 -1.84
C GLY A 33 -31.79 7.17 -1.84
N GLN A 34 -31.55 5.88 -1.62
CA GLN A 34 -32.60 4.85 -1.64
C GLN A 34 -32.65 4.07 -0.33
N PHE A 35 -31.54 3.43 0.04
CA PHE A 35 -31.54 2.51 1.18
C PHE A 35 -31.88 3.19 2.51
N PHE A 36 -31.24 4.32 2.84
CA PHE A 36 -31.50 5.00 4.11
C PHE A 36 -32.93 5.56 4.21
N PRO A 37 -33.46 6.28 3.19
CA PRO A 37 -34.88 6.66 3.18
C PRO A 37 -35.86 5.50 3.32
N GLU A 38 -35.64 4.39 2.59
CA GLU A 38 -36.51 3.20 2.64
C GLU A 38 -36.54 2.54 4.01
N HIS A 39 -35.45 2.64 4.77
CA HIS A 39 -35.33 2.08 6.12
C HIS A 39 -35.62 3.10 7.23
N GLY A 40 -36.06 4.32 6.88
CA GLY A 40 -36.35 5.38 7.84
C GLY A 40 -35.11 5.92 8.58
N ILE A 41 -33.94 5.78 7.97
CA ILE A 41 -32.66 6.22 8.54
C ILE A 41 -32.33 7.61 8.00
N GLN A 42 -32.04 8.55 8.89
CA GLN A 42 -31.54 9.87 8.52
C GLN A 42 -30.02 9.81 8.30
N TYR A 43 -29.54 10.36 7.18
CA TYR A 43 -28.11 10.49 6.91
C TYR A 43 -27.71 11.97 6.79
N ILE A 44 -26.71 12.37 7.59
CA ILE A 44 -26.23 13.74 7.68
C ILE A 44 -24.73 13.78 7.38
N ALA A 45 -24.32 14.58 6.39
CA ALA A 45 -22.91 14.89 6.14
C ALA A 45 -22.62 16.37 6.41
N ILE A 46 -21.87 16.64 7.48
CA ILE A 46 -21.71 18.00 8.04
C ILE A 46 -21.00 18.95 7.07
N ALA A 47 -19.90 18.50 6.45
CA ALA A 47 -19.07 19.34 5.58
C ALA A 47 -19.73 19.66 4.23
N ASP A 48 -20.58 18.75 3.74
CA ASP A 48 -21.26 18.89 2.45
C ASP A 48 -22.68 19.45 2.60
N ASN A 49 -23.07 19.82 3.84
CA ASN A 49 -24.41 20.30 4.20
C ASN A 49 -25.52 19.39 3.67
N PHE A 50 -25.29 18.09 3.78
CA PHE A 50 -26.18 17.05 3.28
C PHE A 50 -27.08 16.55 4.40
N ASP A 51 -28.37 16.48 4.14
CA ASP A 51 -29.34 15.85 5.02
C ASP A 51 -30.37 15.12 4.15
N THR A 52 -30.63 13.85 4.47
CA THR A 52 -31.62 13.02 3.79
C THR A 52 -33.06 13.50 4.01
N GLU A 53 -33.37 14.20 5.10
CA GLU A 53 -34.72 14.80 5.29
C GLU A 53 -34.98 15.98 4.34
N HIS A 54 -33.92 16.64 3.89
CA HIS A 54 -34.01 17.74 2.94
C HIS A 54 -33.83 17.18 1.53
N ASP A 55 -34.90 17.19 0.74
CA ASP A 55 -34.88 16.72 -0.66
C ASP A 55 -33.93 17.59 -1.51
N ASN A 56 -32.67 17.18 -1.53
CA ASN A 56 -31.61 17.86 -2.24
C ASN A 56 -31.49 17.20 -3.61
N ILE A 57 -32.16 17.74 -4.62
CA ILE A 57 -32.07 17.27 -6.02
C ILE A 57 -30.61 17.14 -6.51
N MET A 58 -29.68 17.86 -5.89
CA MET A 58 -28.25 17.86 -6.18
C MET A 58 -27.46 16.68 -5.58
N VAL A 59 -28.08 15.80 -4.76
CA VAL A 59 -27.42 14.63 -4.15
C VAL A 59 -26.59 13.82 -5.16
N PRO A 60 -27.14 13.37 -6.31
CA PRO A 60 -26.39 12.53 -7.23
C PRO A 60 -25.24 13.30 -7.90
N PHE A 61 -25.41 14.62 -8.08
CA PHE A 61 -24.38 15.48 -8.64
C PHE A 61 -23.19 15.65 -7.68
N LEU A 62 -23.43 15.80 -6.37
CA LEU A 62 -22.37 15.88 -5.36
C LEU A 62 -21.55 14.58 -5.31
N PHE A 63 -22.20 13.42 -5.38
CA PHE A 63 -21.51 12.14 -5.46
C PHE A 63 -20.68 12.00 -6.75
N ALA A 64 -21.23 12.40 -7.90
CA ALA A 64 -20.52 12.38 -9.17
C ALA A 64 -19.31 13.33 -9.18
N MET A 65 -19.46 14.54 -8.64
CA MET A 65 -18.36 15.50 -8.51
C MET A 65 -17.24 14.94 -7.64
N ASN A 66 -17.57 14.35 -6.48
CA ASN A 66 -16.58 13.72 -5.62
C ASN A 66 -15.79 12.62 -6.34
N GLU A 67 -16.47 11.79 -7.13
CA GLU A 67 -15.79 10.78 -7.95
C GLU A 67 -14.84 11.39 -8.98
N VAL A 68 -15.27 12.46 -9.65
CA VAL A 68 -14.44 13.18 -10.63
C VAL A 68 -13.21 13.79 -9.97
N TYR A 69 -13.35 14.46 -8.82
CA TYR A 69 -12.22 15.04 -8.09
C TYR A 69 -11.18 14.00 -7.68
N LEU A 70 -11.63 12.85 -7.16
CA LEU A 70 -10.73 11.75 -6.78
C LEU A 70 -9.98 11.19 -7.99
N ARG A 71 -10.68 11.01 -9.12
CA ARG A 71 -10.08 10.51 -10.37
C ARG A 71 -9.09 11.52 -10.96
N ASP A 72 -9.42 12.80 -10.96
CA ASP A 72 -8.56 13.87 -11.48
C ASP A 72 -7.29 14.02 -10.64
N GLY A 73 -7.40 14.00 -9.30
CA GLY A 73 -6.23 13.99 -8.42
C GLY A 73 -5.29 12.82 -8.69
N SER A 74 -5.85 11.62 -8.88
CA SER A 74 -5.06 10.44 -9.25
C SER A 74 -4.37 10.60 -10.61
N ARG A 75 -5.07 11.14 -11.62
CA ARG A 75 -4.51 11.41 -12.95
C ARG A 75 -3.37 12.41 -12.87
N LYS A 76 -3.57 13.56 -12.21
CA LYS A 76 -2.54 14.58 -12.02
C LYS A 76 -1.29 14.04 -11.36
N VAL A 77 -1.42 13.23 -10.29
CA VAL A 77 -0.27 12.60 -9.64
C VAL A 77 0.45 11.63 -10.58
N LYS A 78 -0.30 10.82 -11.34
CA LYS A 78 0.28 9.90 -12.34
C LYS A 78 0.99 10.65 -13.46
N ASP A 79 0.44 11.77 -13.91
CA ASP A 79 1.03 12.57 -14.98
C ASP A 79 2.27 13.32 -14.52
N VAL A 80 2.30 13.83 -13.27
CA VAL A 80 3.53 14.36 -12.65
C VAL A 80 4.60 13.27 -12.57
N LEU A 81 4.25 12.06 -12.14
CA LEU A 81 5.20 10.93 -12.09
C LEU A 81 5.66 10.51 -13.50
N ARG A 82 4.79 10.56 -14.50
CA ARG A 82 5.11 10.26 -15.89
C ARG A 82 6.07 11.29 -16.47
N SER A 83 5.77 12.58 -16.32
CA SER A 83 6.63 13.68 -16.77
C SER A 83 8.03 13.60 -16.15
N LYS A 84 8.12 13.29 -14.84
CA LYS A 84 9.42 13.05 -14.20
C LYS A 84 10.17 11.86 -14.80
N ARG A 85 9.48 10.75 -15.11
CA ARG A 85 10.08 9.57 -15.76
C ARG A 85 10.58 9.88 -17.18
N GLU A 86 9.78 10.62 -17.97
CA GLU A 86 10.15 11.08 -19.31
C GLU A 86 11.37 12.01 -19.27
N GLY A 87 11.46 12.85 -18.22
CA GLY A 87 12.64 13.67 -17.93
C GLY A 87 13.84 12.91 -17.35
N GLY A 88 13.83 11.57 -17.34
CA GLY A 88 14.92 10.73 -16.83
C GLY A 88 15.10 10.77 -15.31
N GLN A 89 14.13 11.28 -14.56
CA GLN A 89 14.19 11.39 -13.10
C GLN A 89 13.66 10.13 -12.43
N TYR A 90 14.48 9.54 -11.56
CA TYR A 90 14.09 8.41 -10.75
C TYR A 90 13.20 8.84 -9.58
N CYS A 91 11.98 8.30 -9.54
CA CYS A 91 10.94 8.73 -8.59
C CYS A 91 10.52 7.65 -7.58
N ALA A 92 11.12 6.46 -7.62
CA ALA A 92 10.75 5.31 -6.79
C ALA A 92 11.75 5.07 -5.64
N CYS A 93 11.52 3.98 -4.89
CA CYS A 93 12.49 3.45 -3.93
C CYS A 93 13.68 2.85 -4.72
N PRO A 94 14.94 3.22 -4.42
CA PRO A 94 16.08 2.72 -5.16
C PRO A 94 16.21 1.20 -5.03
N PRO A 95 16.54 0.48 -6.11
CA PRO A 95 16.78 -0.96 -6.04
C PRO A 95 18.05 -1.27 -5.25
N CYS A 96 18.14 -2.50 -4.74
CA CYS A 96 19.27 -2.99 -3.97
C CYS A 96 20.58 -2.82 -4.74
N GLY A 97 21.63 -2.33 -4.07
CA GLY A 97 22.90 -1.99 -4.72
C GLY A 97 22.99 -0.54 -5.21
N TYR A 98 21.87 0.19 -5.22
CA TYR A 98 21.82 1.60 -5.57
C TYR A 98 21.26 2.43 -4.42
N ARG A 99 21.69 3.69 -4.35
CA ARG A 99 21.16 4.72 -3.47
C ARG A 99 20.78 5.94 -4.29
N LYS A 100 19.88 6.76 -3.76
CA LYS A 100 19.68 8.10 -4.33
C LYS A 100 20.96 8.90 -4.12
N ASP A 101 21.39 9.60 -5.17
CA ASP A 101 22.56 10.46 -5.12
C ASP A 101 22.33 11.62 -4.12
N ARG A 102 23.41 12.04 -3.45
CA ARG A 102 23.38 13.11 -2.44
C ARG A 102 23.17 14.49 -3.07
N GLU A 103 23.74 14.69 -4.26
CA GLU A 103 23.62 15.97 -4.98
C GLU A 103 22.33 16.03 -5.80
N ASN A 104 21.92 14.91 -6.41
CA ASN A 104 20.68 14.84 -7.16
C ASN A 104 19.80 13.64 -6.75
N ARG A 105 18.77 13.91 -5.94
CA ARG A 105 17.83 12.89 -5.44
C ARG A 105 17.06 12.14 -6.54
N HIS A 106 17.11 12.64 -7.77
CA HIS A 106 16.48 12.03 -8.95
C HIS A 106 17.42 11.10 -9.73
N ARG A 107 18.67 10.94 -9.30
CA ARG A 107 19.63 10.01 -9.90
C ARG A 107 19.96 8.88 -8.92
N LEU A 108 20.29 7.73 -9.49
CA LEU A 108 20.78 6.57 -8.75
C LEU A 108 22.31 6.57 -8.80
N ALA A 109 22.95 6.47 -7.64
CA ALA A 109 24.37 6.23 -7.48
C ALA A 109 24.57 4.82 -6.90
N PRO A 110 25.65 4.11 -7.26
CA PRO A 110 25.96 2.82 -6.64
C PRO A 110 26.21 3.00 -5.14
N ASP A 111 25.59 2.17 -4.31
CA ASP A 111 25.82 2.20 -2.87
C ASP A 111 27.08 1.41 -2.52
N LYS A 112 28.05 2.04 -1.84
CA LYS A 112 29.36 1.42 -1.56
C LYS A 112 29.27 0.15 -0.70
N ALA A 113 28.26 0.05 0.15
CA ALA A 113 28.04 -1.13 1.00
C ALA A 113 27.35 -2.27 0.25
N THR A 114 26.31 -1.94 -0.53
CA THR A 114 25.43 -2.95 -1.14
C THR A 114 25.82 -3.33 -2.58
N ALA A 115 26.45 -2.44 -3.34
CA ALA A 115 26.89 -2.71 -4.71
C ALA A 115 27.81 -3.93 -4.86
N PRO A 116 28.85 -4.16 -4.03
CA PRO A 116 29.72 -5.33 -4.19
C PRO A 116 29.00 -6.67 -3.95
N ILE A 117 27.94 -6.66 -3.12
CA ILE A 117 27.10 -7.84 -2.90
C ILE A 117 26.34 -8.20 -4.18
N VAL A 118 25.73 -7.20 -4.83
CA VAL A 118 25.00 -7.40 -6.08
C VAL A 118 25.95 -7.87 -7.20
N GLU A 119 27.14 -7.28 -7.30
CA GLU A 119 28.15 -7.72 -8.28
C GLU A 119 28.58 -9.18 -8.04
N ARG A 120 28.78 -9.58 -6.77
CA ARG A 120 29.09 -10.96 -6.40
C ARG A 120 27.98 -11.93 -6.79
N ILE A 121 26.72 -11.54 -6.63
CA ILE A 121 25.55 -12.34 -7.05
C ILE A 121 25.60 -12.59 -8.55
N PHE A 122 25.73 -11.53 -9.35
CA PHE A 122 25.78 -11.64 -10.81
C PHE A 122 26.99 -12.46 -11.29
N ARG A 123 28.16 -12.28 -10.68
CA ARG A 123 29.36 -13.05 -11.02
C ARG A 123 29.18 -14.55 -10.77
N ARG A 124 28.59 -14.92 -9.62
CA ARG A 124 28.32 -16.32 -9.28
C ARG A 124 27.22 -16.94 -10.14
N ALA A 125 26.20 -16.16 -10.49
CA ALA A 125 25.16 -16.60 -11.41
C ALA A 125 25.74 -16.85 -12.82
N ALA A 126 26.58 -15.94 -13.33
CA ALA A 126 27.28 -16.10 -14.61
C ALA A 126 28.23 -17.31 -14.63
N ALA A 127 28.80 -17.67 -13.48
CA ALA A 127 29.61 -18.89 -13.32
C ALA A 127 28.79 -20.19 -13.21
N GLY A 128 27.47 -20.15 -13.41
CA GLY A 128 26.59 -21.32 -13.37
C GLY A 128 26.06 -21.69 -11.97
N GLY A 129 26.21 -20.80 -10.98
CA GLY A 129 25.67 -21.03 -9.64
C GLY A 129 24.14 -20.98 -9.61
N SER A 130 23.50 -21.97 -8.99
CA SER A 130 22.06 -21.95 -8.72
C SER A 130 21.71 -20.84 -7.72
N SER A 131 20.59 -20.13 -7.96
CA SER A 131 20.07 -19.07 -7.10
C SER A 131 19.93 -19.50 -5.63
N ARG A 132 19.56 -20.77 -5.38
CA ARG A 132 19.43 -21.32 -4.02
C ARG A 132 20.77 -21.40 -3.30
N LYS A 133 21.83 -21.84 -3.99
CA LYS A 133 23.17 -21.93 -3.43
C LYS A 133 23.74 -20.55 -3.12
N ILE A 134 23.52 -19.59 -4.03
CA ILE A 134 23.95 -18.20 -3.84
C ILE A 134 23.25 -17.57 -2.61
N ALA A 135 21.94 -17.80 -2.44
CA ALA A 135 21.22 -17.29 -1.27
C ALA A 135 21.71 -17.88 0.05
N LEU A 136 21.98 -19.20 0.09
CA LEU A 136 22.52 -19.85 1.30
C LEU A 136 23.90 -19.33 1.67
N ASP A 137 24.78 -19.17 0.69
CA ASP A 137 26.12 -18.63 0.91
C ASP A 137 26.06 -17.18 1.43
N LEU A 138 25.18 -16.34 0.88
CA LEU A 138 25.01 -14.95 1.34
C LEU A 138 24.44 -14.88 2.76
N ASN A 139 23.51 -15.77 3.10
CA ASN A 139 22.96 -15.86 4.46
C ASN A 139 24.02 -16.34 5.46
N ALA A 140 24.90 -17.26 5.06
CA ALA A 140 26.03 -17.72 5.88
C ALA A 140 27.06 -16.61 6.11
N ASP A 141 27.27 -15.75 5.11
CA ASP A 141 28.12 -14.55 5.22
C ASP A 141 27.47 -13.41 6.02
N GLY A 142 26.24 -13.58 6.52
CA GLY A 142 25.52 -12.60 7.30
C GLY A 142 24.98 -11.42 6.51
N VAL A 143 24.82 -11.56 5.18
CA VAL A 143 24.28 -10.50 4.33
C VAL A 143 22.77 -10.34 4.57
N ILE A 144 22.36 -9.12 4.89
CA ILE A 144 20.97 -8.79 5.19
C ILE A 144 20.15 -8.73 3.88
N PRO A 145 19.01 -9.43 3.79
CA PRO A 145 18.08 -9.30 2.69
C PRO A 145 17.52 -7.87 2.65
N PRO A 146 17.47 -7.25 1.46
CA PRO A 146 17.12 -5.84 1.31
C PRO A 146 15.67 -5.49 1.68
N LEU A 147 14.79 -6.49 1.86
CA LEU A 147 13.38 -6.31 2.22
C LEU A 147 13.17 -6.28 3.75
N VAL A 148 14.16 -6.68 4.54
CA VAL A 148 14.01 -6.87 5.98
C VAL A 148 14.67 -5.72 6.72
N ASP A 149 13.94 -5.12 7.67
CA ASP A 149 14.50 -4.14 8.60
C ASP A 149 15.70 -4.76 9.34
N GLU A 150 16.81 -4.03 9.42
CA GLU A 150 18.07 -4.53 10.00
C GLU A 150 17.88 -5.06 11.44
N THR A 151 16.99 -4.44 12.22
CA THR A 151 16.69 -4.88 13.59
C THR A 151 15.90 -6.18 13.63
N LEU A 152 14.99 -6.39 12.67
CA LEU A 152 14.23 -7.62 12.53
C LEU A 152 15.11 -8.76 12.01
N PHE A 153 16.04 -8.47 11.11
CA PHE A 153 16.95 -9.47 10.57
C PHE A 153 17.92 -10.00 11.63
N ARG A 154 18.50 -9.12 12.47
CA ARG A 154 19.40 -9.54 13.57
C ARG A 154 18.68 -10.43 14.58
N ARG A 155 17.46 -10.08 14.98
CA ARG A 155 16.61 -10.91 15.86
C ARG A 155 16.31 -12.29 15.25
N ALA A 156 16.13 -12.34 13.93
CA ALA A 156 15.94 -13.61 13.22
C ALA A 156 17.20 -14.48 13.20
N GLN A 157 18.38 -13.89 13.06
CA GLN A 157 19.66 -14.62 13.15
C GLN A 157 19.96 -15.12 14.57
N GLU A 158 19.67 -14.33 15.59
CA GLU A 158 19.79 -14.73 17.01
C GLU A 158 18.83 -15.88 17.36
N SER A 159 17.63 -15.87 16.78
CA SER A 159 16.65 -16.95 16.95
C SER A 159 17.04 -18.24 16.20
N LEU A 160 17.81 -18.13 15.11
CA LEU A 160 18.36 -19.27 14.37
C LEU A 160 19.47 -19.97 15.14
N SER A 161 20.34 -19.22 15.83
CA SER A 161 21.43 -19.78 16.64
C SER A 161 20.95 -20.44 17.93
N GLN A 162 19.77 -20.08 18.45
CA GLN A 162 19.19 -20.63 19.68
C GLN A 162 18.23 -21.82 19.50
N GLY A 163 18.09 -22.37 18.28
CA GLY A 163 17.30 -23.59 18.06
C GLY A 163 15.78 -23.37 17.94
N GLY A 164 15.35 -22.96 16.75
CA GLY A 164 14.46 -23.83 15.95
C GLY A 164 12.94 -23.91 16.21
N GLN A 165 12.29 -22.99 16.94
CA GLN A 165 10.80 -22.90 16.90
C GLN A 165 10.22 -21.52 16.55
N GLY A 166 10.88 -20.42 16.95
CA GLY A 166 10.39 -19.05 16.66
C GLY A 166 10.56 -18.59 15.21
N TYR A 167 11.49 -19.20 14.47
CA TYR A 167 11.85 -18.79 13.10
C TYR A 167 10.69 -18.92 12.10
N ASN A 168 9.92 -20.01 12.18
CA ASN A 168 8.86 -20.31 11.21
C ASN A 168 7.67 -19.34 11.34
N HIS A 169 7.41 -18.85 12.56
CA HIS A 169 6.35 -17.88 12.82
C HIS A 169 6.76 -16.46 12.37
N MET A 170 8.01 -16.08 12.62
CA MET A 170 8.57 -14.77 12.25
C MET A 170 8.83 -14.64 10.74
N TRP A 171 9.29 -15.70 10.06
CA TRP A 171 9.44 -15.69 8.60
C TRP A 171 8.11 -15.61 7.87
N LYS A 172 7.07 -16.29 8.36
CA LYS A 172 5.71 -16.18 7.84
C LYS A 172 5.11 -14.78 8.04
N SER A 173 5.45 -14.09 9.13
CA SER A 173 4.96 -12.72 9.38
C SER A 173 5.70 -11.65 8.56
N ILE A 174 6.98 -11.86 8.25
CA ILE A 174 7.79 -10.93 7.45
C ILE A 174 7.52 -11.07 5.94
N PHE A 175 7.42 -12.29 5.42
CA PHE A 175 7.31 -12.52 3.98
C PHE A 175 5.90 -12.85 3.49
N GLY A 176 4.92 -12.98 4.39
CA GLY A 176 3.55 -13.35 4.06
C GLY A 176 3.49 -14.81 3.57
N GLY A 177 2.61 -15.61 4.16
CA GLY A 177 2.35 -16.96 3.68
C GLY A 177 1.73 -16.93 2.27
N ALA A 178 2.56 -17.04 1.23
CA ALA A 178 2.15 -17.45 -0.10
C ALA A 178 2.91 -18.74 -0.45
N GLY A 179 2.44 -19.85 0.12
CA GLY A 179 2.63 -21.14 -0.53
C GLY A 179 1.74 -21.15 -1.77
N GLY A 180 2.31 -20.92 -2.94
CA GLY A 180 1.58 -20.99 -4.20
C GLY A 180 2.29 -20.30 -5.36
N VAL A 181 2.75 -21.14 -6.31
CA VAL A 181 3.11 -20.83 -7.71
C VAL A 181 4.45 -20.12 -7.94
N CYS A 182 5.51 -20.91 -8.20
CA CYS A 182 5.96 -21.32 -9.54
C CYS A 182 6.86 -22.55 -9.40
#